data_AF-A0A453FKT2-F1
#
_entry.id   AF-A0A453FKT2-F1
#
_cell.length_a   1.000
_cell.length_b   1.000
_cell.length_c   1.000
_cell.angle_alpha   90.00
_cell.angle_beta   90.00
_cell.angle_gamma   90.00
#
_symmetry.space_group_name_H-M   'P 1'
#
loop_
_entity.id
_entity.type
_entity.pdbx_description
1 polymer ?
#
loop_
_entity_poly.entity_id
_entity_poly.type
_entity_poly.pdbx_seq_one_letter_code
_entity_poly.pdbx_strand_id
1 'polypeptide(L)'
;WMKGGLDYIVLKYLDTDGIRIISSVLGQSIALDHYIRQVDDMVEEFTEINRIMEKTGDFTMKRKKLFQLVGKANSNLADVIIRLGLFDRHVL
;
A
#
# COMPACT_ATOMS: atom_id res chain seq x y z
N TRP A 1 -24.96 -18.66 15.30
CA TRP A 1 -23.49 -18.64 15.23
C TRP A 1 -23.11 -18.50 13.76
N MET A 2 -22.05 -17.75 13.47
CA MET A 2 -21.54 -17.58 12.09
C MET A 2 -20.67 -18.80 11.73
N LYS A 3 -20.71 -19.22 10.46
CA LYS A 3 -19.87 -20.31 9.93
C LYS A 3 -18.97 -19.77 8.83
N GLY A 4 -17.70 -20.17 8.81
CA GLY A 4 -16.78 -19.90 7.71
C GLY A 4 -16.36 -21.18 7.01
N GLY A 5 -16.18 -21.12 5.69
CA GLY A 5 -15.43 -22.08 4.87
C GLY A 5 -14.19 -21.42 4.28
N LEU A 6 -13.50 -22.10 3.37
CA LEU A 6 -12.29 -21.56 2.72
C LEU A 6 -12.58 -20.23 1.98
N ASP A 7 -13.73 -20.16 1.31
CA ASP A 7 -14.06 -19.08 0.36
C ASP A 7 -15.36 -18.33 0.71
N TYR A 8 -15.97 -18.62 1.86
CA TYR A 8 -17.25 -17.99 2.24
C TYR A 8 -17.43 -17.88 3.74
N ILE A 9 -18.27 -16.92 4.15
CA ILE A 9 -18.75 -16.77 5.52
C ILE A 9 -20.27 -16.67 5.47
N VAL A 10 -20.96 -17.45 6.30
CA VAL A 10 -22.42 -17.42 6.47
C VAL A 10 -22.75 -16.57 7.69
N LEU A 11 -23.49 -15.50 7.44
CA LEU A 11 -23.98 -14.58 8.45
C LEU A 11 -25.41 -14.96 8.85
N LYS A 12 -25.72 -14.87 10.16
CA LYS A 12 -27.08 -15.11 10.65
C LYS A 12 -28.05 -14.00 10.20
N TYR A 13 -27.54 -12.78 10.05
CA TYR A 13 -28.25 -11.61 9.56
C TYR A 13 -27.23 -10.71 8.85
N LEU A 14 -27.63 -10.15 7.71
CA LEU A 14 -26.85 -9.18 6.95
C LEU A 14 -27.84 -8.17 6.36
N ASP A 15 -27.78 -6.94 6.85
CA ASP A 15 -28.55 -5.81 6.34
C ASP A 15 -27.66 -4.88 5.51
N THR A 16 -28.26 -3.81 4.99
CA THR A 16 -27.57 -2.84 4.14
C THR A 16 -26.40 -2.14 4.86
N ASP A 17 -26.51 -1.88 6.16
CA ASP A 17 -25.43 -1.30 6.95
C ASP A 17 -24.27 -2.28 7.14
N GLY A 18 -24.57 -3.55 7.43
CA GLY A 18 -23.56 -4.61 7.47
C GLY A 18 -22.84 -4.76 6.12
N ILE A 19 -23.57 -4.72 5.00
CA ILE A 19 -22.98 -4.73 3.66
C ILE A 19 -22.06 -3.52 3.46
N ARG A 20 -22.49 -2.32 3.85
CA ARG A 20 -21.70 -1.08 3.72
C ARG A 20 -20.40 -1.15 4.52
N ILE A 21 -20.44 -1.64 5.75
CA ILE A 21 -19.24 -1.79 6.60
C ILE A 21 -18.27 -2.79 5.99
N ILE A 22 -18.74 -3.99 5.63
CA ILE A 22 -17.90 -5.02 5.00
C ILE A 22 -17.28 -4.50 3.71
N SER A 23 -18.07 -3.83 2.86
CA SER A 23 -17.60 -3.27 1.59
C SER A 23 -16.55 -2.18 1.81
N SER A 24 -16.72 -1.35 2.85
CA SER A 24 -15.73 -0.35 3.22
C SER A 24 -14.43 -1.03 3.63
N VAL A 25 -14.45 -1.94 4.60
CA VAL A 25 -13.25 -2.63 5.09
C VAL A 25 -12.52 -3.36 3.96
N LEU A 26 -13.24 -4.07 3.07
CA LEU A 26 -12.63 -4.72 1.91
C LEU A 26 -11.96 -3.73 0.96
N GLY A 27 -12.62 -2.61 0.67
CA GLY A 27 -12.04 -1.54 -0.15
C GLY A 27 -10.78 -0.93 0.47
N GLN A 28 -10.76 -0.77 1.79
CA GLN A 28 -9.59 -0.31 2.53
C GLN A 28 -8.43 -1.31 2.45
N SER A 29 -8.70 -2.61 2.62
CA SER A 29 -7.68 -3.66 2.50
C SER A 29 -7.04 -3.69 1.11
N ILE A 30 -7.84 -3.58 0.05
CA ILE A 30 -7.32 -3.52 -1.32
C ILE A 30 -6.44 -2.28 -1.54
N ALA A 31 -6.88 -1.12 -1.01
CA ALA A 31 -6.08 0.10 -1.09
C ALA A 31 -4.74 -0.06 -0.34
N LEU A 32 -4.76 -0.67 0.85
CA LEU A 32 -3.56 -0.93 1.64
C LEU A 32 -2.58 -1.87 0.89
N ASP A 33 -3.07 -2.97 0.34
CA ASP A 33 -2.27 -3.91 -0.46
C ASP A 33 -1.60 -3.20 -1.66
N HIS A 34 -2.32 -2.30 -2.33
CA HIS A 34 -1.77 -1.51 -3.41
C HIS A 34 -0.62 -0.61 -2.94
N TYR A 35 -0.75 0.03 -1.78
CA TYR A 35 0.33 0.89 -1.24
C TYR A 35 1.53 0.10 -0.78
N ILE A 36 1.33 -1.07 -0.16
CA ILE A 36 2.44 -1.96 0.24
C ILE A 36 3.28 -2.32 -0.99
N ARG A 37 2.65 -2.74 -2.09
CA ARG A 37 3.37 -3.05 -3.34
C ARG A 37 4.17 -1.86 -3.87
N GLN A 38 3.61 -0.65 -3.82
CA GLN A 38 4.32 0.56 -4.25
C GLN A 38 5.54 0.90 -3.38
N VAL A 39 5.48 0.58 -2.08
CA VAL A 39 6.62 0.72 -1.16
C VAL A 39 7.66 -0.36 -1.44
N ASP A 40 7.24 -1.62 -1.64
CA ASP A 40 8.14 -2.72 -1.95
C ASP A 40 8.95 -2.47 -3.23
N ASP A 41 8.29 -2.03 -4.32
CA ASP A 41 8.95 -1.63 -5.57
C ASP A 41 10.03 -0.55 -5.34
N MET A 42 9.75 0.39 -4.44
CA MET A 42 10.67 1.49 -4.12
C MET A 42 11.87 0.98 -3.33
N VAL A 43 11.62 0.12 -2.33
CA VAL A 43 12.65 -0.51 -1.51
C VAL A 43 13.57 -1.38 -2.38
N GLU A 44 13.03 -2.13 -3.34
CA GLU A 44 13.81 -2.92 -4.28
C GLU A 44 14.76 -2.03 -5.10
N GLU A 45 14.26 -0.91 -5.65
CA GLU A 45 15.07 -0.01 -6.46
C GLU A 45 16.19 0.65 -5.63
N PHE A 46 15.91 1.07 -4.40
CA PHE A 46 16.93 1.58 -3.48
C PHE A 46 17.92 0.50 -3.04
N THR A 47 17.48 -0.75 -2.86
CA THR A 47 18.35 -1.87 -2.49
C THR A 47 19.35 -2.16 -3.60
N GLU A 48 18.93 -2.15 -4.86
CA GLU A 48 19.87 -2.35 -5.98
C GLU A 48 20.86 -1.20 -6.12
N ILE A 49 20.41 0.05 -5.91
CA ILE A 49 21.30 1.22 -5.86
C ILE A 49 22.37 1.05 -4.78
N ASN A 50 21.95 0.71 -3.56
CA ASN A 50 22.86 0.52 -2.43
C ASN A 50 23.85 -0.61 -2.70
N ARG A 51 23.38 -1.73 -3.28
CA ARG A 51 24.24 -2.87 -3.64
C ARG A 51 25.31 -2.51 -4.66
N ILE A 52 24.95 -1.72 -5.69
CA ILE A 52 25.92 -1.26 -6.70
C ILE A 52 26.92 -0.32 -6.06
N MET A 53 26.43 0.68 -5.30
CA MET A 53 27.25 1.68 -4.62
C MET A 53 28.22 1.04 -3.62
N GLU A 54 27.80 0.02 -2.86
CA GLU A 54 28.65 -0.70 -1.92
C GLU A 54 29.82 -1.41 -2.62
N LYS A 55 29.59 -1.93 -3.83
CA LYS A 55 30.61 -2.62 -4.62
C LYS A 55 31.57 -1.69 -5.34
N THR A 56 31.08 -0.56 -5.85
CA THR A 56 31.87 0.35 -6.69
C THR A 56 32.47 1.50 -5.90
N GLY A 57 31.88 1.88 -4.77
CA GLY A 57 32.16 3.13 -4.05
C GLY A 57 31.53 4.37 -4.70
N ASP A 58 30.89 4.23 -5.86
CA ASP A 58 30.37 5.33 -6.67
C ASP A 58 28.86 5.23 -6.86
N PHE A 59 28.15 6.33 -6.58
CA PHE A 59 26.75 6.48 -6.96
C PHE A 59 26.64 6.88 -8.43
N THR A 60 26.21 5.95 -9.29
CA THR A 60 26.02 6.20 -10.73
C THR A 60 24.56 6.11 -11.14
N MET A 61 23.96 7.26 -11.50
CA MET A 61 22.60 7.33 -12.02
C MET A 61 22.41 8.53 -12.95
N LYS A 62 21.59 8.36 -13.99
CA LYS A 62 21.16 9.50 -14.82
C LYS A 62 20.32 10.47 -14.00
N ARG A 63 20.63 11.77 -14.04
CA ARG A 63 19.88 12.83 -13.34
C ARG A 63 18.35 12.75 -13.54
N LYS A 64 17.89 12.43 -14.76
CA LYS A 64 16.46 12.22 -15.04
C LYS A 64 15.85 11.08 -14.22
N LYS A 65 16.56 9.95 -14.12
CA LYS A 65 16.13 8.78 -13.35
C LYS A 65 16.08 9.11 -11.86
N LEU A 66 17.07 9.85 -11.35
CA LEU A 66 17.07 10.32 -9.96
C LEU A 66 15.83 11.17 -9.64
N PHE A 67 15.50 12.14 -10.49
CA PHE A 67 14.29 12.96 -10.26
C PHE A 67 12.99 12.17 -10.35
N GLN A 68 12.91 11.19 -11.26
CA GLN A 68 11.75 10.30 -11.33
C GLN A 68 11.60 9.46 -10.06
N LEU A 69 12.71 8.94 -9.54
CA LEU A 69 12.73 8.13 -8.32
C LEU A 69 12.32 8.96 -7.10
N VAL A 70 12.90 10.16 -6.93
CA VAL A 70 12.51 11.10 -5.85
C VAL A 70 11.05 11.52 -5.99
N GLY A 71 10.59 11.82 -7.21
CA GLY A 71 9.20 12.17 -7.48
C GLY A 71 8.24 11.04 -7.12
N LYS A 72 8.54 9.81 -7.54
CA LYS A 72 7.75 8.61 -7.20
C LYS A 72 7.70 8.40 -5.69
N ALA A 73 8.84 8.49 -5.00
CA ALA A 73 8.90 8.36 -3.55
C ALA A 73 8.02 9.40 -2.82
N ASN A 74 8.10 10.67 -3.24
CA ASN A 74 7.30 11.75 -2.64
C ASN A 74 5.80 11.59 -2.89
N SER A 75 5.40 11.23 -4.12
CA SER A 75 4.00 10.98 -4.44
C SER A 75 3.45 9.79 -3.68
N ASN A 76 4.21 8.70 -3.56
CA ASN A 76 3.82 7.51 -2.80
C ASN A 76 3.63 7.84 -1.32
N LEU A 77 4.56 8.60 -0.72
CA LEU A 77 4.42 9.07 0.67
C LEU A 77 3.18 9.94 0.84
N ALA A 78 2.93 10.89 -0.07
CA ALA A 78 1.76 11.76 -0.02
C ALA A 78 0.45 10.94 -0.10
N ASP A 79 0.38 9.98 -1.02
CA ASP A 79 -0.80 9.11 -1.19
C ASP A 79 -1.06 8.23 0.05
N VAL A 80 0.00 7.65 0.61
CA VAL A 80 -0.08 6.85 1.85
C VAL A 80 -0.54 7.70 3.02
N ILE A 81 0.04 8.89 3.23
CA ILE A 81 -0.32 9.81 4.33
C ILE A 81 -1.79 10.25 4.22
N ILE A 82 -2.20 10.70 3.03
CA ILE A 82 -3.56 11.18 2.82
C ILE A 82 -4.56 10.04 3.03
N ARG A 83 -4.29 8.85 2.49
CA ARG A 83 -5.28 7.77 2.49
C ARG A 83 -5.31 6.97 3.79
N LEU A 84 -4.16 6.64 4.39
CA LEU A 84 -4.16 6.07 5.74
C LEU A 84 -4.79 7.03 6.75
N GLY A 85 -4.47 8.32 6.66
CA GLY A 85 -5.08 9.33 7.53
C GLY A 85 -6.58 9.55 7.29
N LEU A 86 -7.12 9.13 6.14
CA LEU A 86 -8.57 9.07 5.88
C LEU A 86 -9.17 7.77 6.40
N PHE A 87 -8.48 6.63 6.26
CA PHE A 87 -8.93 5.35 6.77
C PHE A 87 -9.01 5.34 8.31
N ASP A 88 -8.06 5.95 9.01
CA ASP A 88 -8.10 6.08 10.48
C ASP A 88 -9.30 6.92 10.97
N ARG A 89 -9.73 7.92 10.20
CA ARG A 89 -10.83 8.83 10.57
C ARG A 89 -12.23 8.25 10.33
N HIS A 90 -12.35 7.18 9.55
CA HIS A 90 -13.62 6.49 9.31
C HIS A 90 -13.83 5.27 10.22
N VAL A 91 -12.89 5.00 11.15
CA VAL A 91 -12.95 3.88 12.11
C VAL A 91 -13.38 4.34 13.52
N LEU A 92 -13.84 5.59 13.68
CA LEU A 92 -14.50 6.09 14.89
C LEU A 92 -15.99 6.38 14.65
#